data_AF-A0A2E6CMA2-F1
#
_entry.id   AF-A0A2E6CMA2-F1
#
_cell.length_a   1.000
_cell.length_b   1.000
_cell.length_c   1.000
_cell.angle_alpha   90.00
_cell.angle_beta   90.00
_cell.angle_gamma   90.00
#
_symmetry.space_group_name_H-M   'P 1'
#
loop_
_entity.id
_entity.type
_entity.pdbx_description
1 polymer ?
#
loop_
_entity_poly.entity_id
_entity_poly.type
_entity_poly.pdbx_seq_one_letter_code
_entity_poly.pdbx_strand_id
1 'polypeptide(L)'
;MSTHNHLHSIQQPSKMPYSKYKPFDPIDLEDRSWPSTVISKAPLWCSVDLRDGNQALIEPMDPEKKWRMFETLVSIGFKEIEVGFPSASDADFQFVREIIEANAIPEDVTIQVLVQSREELINRTFESIAGSKQAIIHFYNSTSTLQRQVVFGMDTLGIMKIATDAAEICKNLESTVPDTIIRYEYSPESFTGTELTYAKEICDAVTEVIDPGPDNKLII
;
A
#
# COMPACT_ATOMS: atom_id res chain seq x y z
N MET A 1 35.64 9.58 -41.88
CA MET A 1 34.32 10.24 -42.00
C MET A 1 33.38 9.25 -42.64
N SER A 2 32.51 8.58 -41.87
CA SER A 2 31.51 7.67 -42.40
C SER A 2 30.13 8.26 -42.13
N THR A 3 29.53 8.80 -43.17
CA THR A 3 28.17 9.34 -43.20
C THR A 3 27.20 8.15 -43.23
N HIS A 4 26.67 7.75 -42.08
CA HIS A 4 25.55 6.81 -42.05
C HIS A 4 24.29 7.54 -42.55
N ASN A 5 23.94 7.28 -43.81
CA ASN A 5 22.64 7.60 -44.39
C ASN A 5 21.56 6.90 -43.56
N HIS A 6 20.83 7.65 -42.74
CA HIS A 6 19.58 7.17 -42.18
C HIS A 6 18.59 6.96 -43.33
N LEU A 7 18.18 5.70 -43.53
CA LEU A 7 17.03 5.33 -44.35
C LEU A 7 15.84 6.24 -44.00
N HIS A 8 15.26 6.90 -45.00
CA HIS A 8 14.11 7.78 -44.85
C HIS A 8 12.94 7.01 -44.23
N SER A 9 12.50 7.42 -43.03
CA SER A 9 11.29 6.87 -42.41
C SER A 9 10.09 7.13 -43.32
N ILE A 10 9.32 6.08 -43.61
CA ILE A 10 8.08 6.13 -44.42
C ILE A 10 6.83 6.40 -43.57
N GLN A 11 6.99 6.66 -42.27
CA GLN A 11 5.86 6.87 -41.35
C GLN A 11 5.12 8.17 -41.66
N GLN A 12 3.79 8.16 -41.45
CA GLN A 12 2.93 9.33 -41.54
C GLN A 12 2.25 9.57 -40.19
N PRO A 13 1.99 10.83 -39.79
CA PRO A 13 1.27 11.12 -38.56
C PRO A 13 -0.13 10.50 -38.54
N SER A 14 -0.52 9.93 -37.41
CA SER A 14 -1.89 9.42 -37.21
C SER A 14 -2.86 10.54 -36.82
N LYS A 15 -4.17 10.24 -36.82
CA LYS A 15 -5.22 11.14 -36.31
C LYS A 15 -5.42 11.08 -34.78
N MET A 16 -4.49 10.45 -34.06
CA MET A 16 -4.58 10.31 -32.60
C MET A 16 -4.58 11.70 -31.93
N PRO A 17 -5.43 11.94 -30.91
CA PRO A 17 -5.51 13.22 -30.22
C PRO A 17 -4.39 13.34 -29.16
N TYR A 18 -3.12 13.26 -29.57
CA TYR A 18 -1.96 13.27 -28.67
C TYR A 18 -1.87 14.54 -27.81
N SER A 19 -2.47 15.65 -28.24
CA SER A 19 -2.54 16.90 -27.48
C SER A 19 -3.32 16.80 -26.16
N LYS A 20 -4.11 15.73 -25.97
CA LYS A 20 -4.77 15.43 -24.68
C LYS A 20 -3.82 14.86 -23.63
N TYR A 21 -2.62 14.45 -24.02
CA TYR A 21 -1.65 13.78 -23.15
C TYR A 21 -0.41 14.66 -23.02
N LYS A 22 0.10 14.78 -21.79
CA LYS A 22 1.34 15.48 -21.50
C LYS A 22 2.45 14.46 -21.24
N PRO A 23 3.68 14.70 -21.70
CA PRO A 23 4.84 13.93 -21.26
C PRO A 23 4.99 13.99 -19.73
N PHE A 24 5.57 12.94 -19.16
CA PHE A 24 6.01 12.95 -17.76
C PHE A 24 7.25 13.84 -17.61
N ASP A 25 7.34 14.59 -16.52
CA ASP A 25 8.50 15.43 -16.21
C ASP A 25 9.66 14.54 -15.75
N PRO A 26 10.83 14.56 -16.43
CA PRO A 26 11.95 13.68 -16.08
C PRO A 26 12.43 13.89 -14.65
N ILE A 27 12.70 12.79 -13.95
CA ILE A 27 13.33 12.82 -12.62
C ILE A 27 14.84 12.84 -12.81
N ASP A 28 15.48 13.90 -12.32
CA ASP A 28 16.92 14.03 -12.33
C ASP A 28 17.57 13.28 -11.17
N LEU A 29 18.20 12.15 -11.49
CA LEU A 29 18.95 11.29 -10.56
C LEU A 29 20.24 10.87 -11.29
N GLU A 30 21.21 11.78 -11.36
CA GLU A 30 22.48 11.56 -12.09
C GLU A 30 23.29 10.40 -11.48
N ASP A 31 23.40 10.36 -10.15
CA ASP A 31 24.19 9.35 -9.41
C ASP A 31 23.45 8.01 -9.19
N ARG A 32 22.50 7.65 -10.06
CA ARG A 32 21.70 6.43 -9.91
C ARG A 32 22.57 5.16 -10.05
N SER A 33 22.44 4.24 -9.09
CA SER A 33 23.21 2.99 -9.06
C SER A 33 22.41 1.75 -9.50
N TRP A 34 21.08 1.85 -9.60
CA TRP A 34 20.22 0.72 -9.94
C TRP A 34 20.52 0.09 -11.33
N PRO A 35 20.99 0.81 -12.37
CA PRO A 35 21.30 0.18 -13.66
C PRO A 35 22.49 -0.79 -13.62
N SER A 36 23.40 -0.65 -12.65
CA SER A 36 24.59 -1.50 -12.47
C SER A 36 24.45 -2.50 -11.32
N THR A 37 23.34 -2.47 -10.59
CA THR A 37 23.09 -3.36 -9.46
C THR A 37 22.42 -4.65 -9.92
N VAL A 38 22.98 -5.80 -9.55
CA VAL A 38 22.38 -7.12 -9.80
C VAL A 38 21.73 -7.65 -8.52
N ILE A 39 20.46 -8.03 -8.60
CA ILE A 39 19.72 -8.63 -7.48
C ILE A 39 20.35 -9.98 -7.12
N SER A 40 20.74 -10.14 -5.85
CA SER A 40 21.42 -11.36 -5.34
C SER A 40 20.75 -11.98 -4.12
N LYS A 41 19.68 -11.36 -3.61
CA LYS A 41 18.92 -11.82 -2.44
C LYS A 41 17.44 -11.59 -2.71
N ALA A 42 16.60 -12.47 -2.18
CA ALA A 42 15.16 -12.27 -2.21
C ALA A 42 14.79 -11.05 -1.34
N PRO A 43 13.82 -10.22 -1.78
CA PRO A 43 13.22 -9.23 -0.90
C PRO A 43 12.32 -9.90 0.14
N LEU A 44 11.85 -9.12 1.10
CA LEU A 44 10.66 -9.48 1.86
C LEU A 44 9.45 -9.41 0.92
N TRP A 45 8.65 -10.46 0.92
CA TRP A 45 7.47 -10.55 0.06
C TRP A 45 6.20 -10.38 0.89
N CYS A 46 5.35 -9.45 0.45
CA CYS A 46 3.96 -9.36 0.87
C CYS A 46 3.07 -9.82 -0.29
N SER A 47 2.14 -10.75 -0.03
CA SER A 47 1.11 -11.13 -1.00
C SER A 47 -0.18 -10.36 -0.69
N VAL A 48 -0.75 -9.76 -1.73
CA VAL A 48 -1.99 -8.96 -1.67
C VAL A 48 -3.18 -9.63 -2.36
N ASP A 49 -3.04 -10.91 -2.69
CA ASP A 49 -4.00 -11.67 -3.49
C ASP A 49 -5.41 -11.72 -2.86
N LEU A 50 -5.50 -11.78 -1.53
CA LEU A 50 -6.77 -11.89 -0.79
C LEU A 50 -7.56 -10.58 -0.69
N ARG A 51 -6.92 -9.43 -0.96
CA ARG A 51 -7.56 -8.11 -0.93
C ARG A 51 -7.44 -7.41 -2.27
N ASP A 52 -6.25 -6.92 -2.65
CA ASP A 52 -6.04 -6.21 -3.92
C ASP A 52 -6.34 -7.08 -5.14
N GLY A 53 -5.86 -8.34 -5.11
CA GLY A 53 -6.16 -9.32 -6.14
C GLY A 53 -7.65 -9.66 -6.20
N ASN A 54 -8.27 -9.92 -5.05
CA ASN A 54 -9.70 -10.24 -4.96
C ASN A 54 -10.59 -9.11 -5.47
N GLN A 55 -10.25 -7.84 -5.19
CA GLN A 55 -10.99 -6.66 -5.63
C GLN A 55 -10.98 -6.49 -7.17
N ALA A 56 -9.99 -7.08 -7.86
CA ALA A 56 -9.87 -7.03 -9.32
C ALA A 56 -10.68 -8.13 -10.03
N LEU A 57 -11.27 -9.09 -9.31
CA LEU A 57 -12.03 -10.18 -9.90
C LEU A 57 -13.43 -9.73 -10.33
N ILE A 58 -13.91 -10.27 -11.47
CA ILE A 58 -15.31 -10.10 -11.89
C ILE A 58 -16.25 -10.76 -10.88
N GLU A 59 -15.89 -11.96 -10.42
CA GLU A 59 -16.57 -12.70 -9.37
C GLU A 59 -15.61 -12.79 -8.17
N PRO A 60 -15.85 -12.01 -7.10
CA PRO A 60 -15.03 -12.07 -5.89
C PRO A 60 -14.95 -13.47 -5.31
N MET A 61 -13.85 -13.76 -4.63
CA MET A 61 -13.65 -15.01 -3.89
C MET A 61 -14.74 -15.17 -2.84
N ASP A 62 -15.40 -16.32 -2.86
CA ASP A 62 -16.20 -16.81 -1.74
C ASP A 62 -15.28 -17.24 -0.58
N PRO A 63 -15.83 -17.53 0.62
CA PRO A 63 -15.02 -17.92 1.78
C PRO A 63 -14.10 -19.11 1.51
N GLU A 64 -14.57 -20.14 0.79
CA GLU A 64 -13.77 -21.33 0.47
C GLU A 64 -12.53 -20.97 -0.38
N LYS A 65 -12.71 -20.14 -1.41
CA LYS A 65 -11.59 -19.66 -2.25
C LYS A 65 -10.60 -18.80 -1.46
N LYS A 66 -11.07 -17.95 -0.55
CA LYS A 66 -10.18 -17.15 0.33
C LYS A 66 -9.36 -18.06 1.25
N TRP A 67 -9.99 -19.02 1.91
CA TRP A 67 -9.28 -20.01 2.74
C TRP A 67 -8.22 -20.76 1.96
N ARG A 68 -8.59 -21.29 0.78
CA ARG A 68 -7.65 -22.01 -0.08
C ARG A 68 -6.47 -21.13 -0.51
N MET A 69 -6.72 -19.86 -0.85
CA MET A 69 -5.67 -18.92 -1.22
C MET A 69 -4.74 -18.64 -0.03
N PHE A 70 -5.29 -18.34 1.15
CA PHE A 70 -4.50 -18.11 2.37
C PHE A 70 -3.59 -19.30 2.71
N GLU A 71 -4.14 -20.51 2.75
CA GLU A 71 -3.38 -21.74 3.01
C GLU A 71 -2.29 -21.95 1.94
N THR A 72 -2.60 -21.65 0.68
CA THR A 72 -1.64 -21.75 -0.42
C THR A 72 -0.47 -20.78 -0.21
N LEU A 73 -0.73 -19.52 0.10
CA LEU A 73 0.31 -18.50 0.33
C LEU A 73 1.19 -18.86 1.52
N VAL A 74 0.59 -19.34 2.61
CA VAL A 74 1.31 -19.87 3.77
C VAL A 74 2.19 -21.04 3.35
N SER A 75 1.68 -22.00 2.58
CA SER A 75 2.43 -23.18 2.13
C SER A 75 3.61 -22.84 1.21
N ILE A 76 3.49 -21.77 0.42
CA ILE A 76 4.58 -21.24 -0.43
C ILE A 76 5.68 -20.61 0.43
N GLY A 77 5.31 -20.04 1.58
CA GLY A 77 6.25 -19.42 2.53
C GLY A 77 6.19 -17.90 2.57
N PHE A 78 5.09 -17.27 2.15
CA PHE A 78 4.87 -15.84 2.41
C PHE A 78 4.82 -15.57 3.92
N LYS A 79 5.36 -14.41 4.33
CA LYS A 79 5.41 -13.99 5.75
C LYS A 79 4.62 -12.72 6.02
N GLU A 80 4.29 -11.96 4.99
CA GLU A 80 3.33 -10.87 5.04
C GLU A 80 2.22 -11.19 4.03
N ILE A 81 0.97 -11.16 4.48
CA ILE A 81 -0.20 -11.48 3.66
C ILE A 81 -1.30 -10.47 3.97
N GLU A 82 -1.71 -9.67 2.98
CA GLU A 82 -2.83 -8.77 3.09
C GLU A 82 -4.15 -9.53 2.97
N VAL A 83 -4.94 -9.55 4.04
CA VAL A 83 -6.10 -10.44 4.21
C VAL A 83 -7.44 -9.73 4.04
N GLY A 84 -7.46 -8.40 3.89
CA GLY A 84 -8.71 -7.69 3.61
C GLY A 84 -8.68 -6.18 3.84
N PHE A 85 -9.80 -5.55 3.48
CA PHE A 85 -10.17 -4.18 3.83
C PHE A 85 -11.38 -4.23 4.78
N PRO A 86 -11.18 -4.65 6.04
CA PRO A 86 -12.26 -5.07 6.94
C PRO A 86 -13.22 -3.94 7.32
N SER A 87 -12.78 -2.68 7.26
CA SER A 87 -13.68 -1.56 7.54
C SER A 87 -14.60 -1.20 6.37
N ALA A 88 -14.29 -1.63 5.16
CA ALA A 88 -15.05 -1.33 3.94
C ALA A 88 -15.83 -2.55 3.40
N SER A 89 -15.53 -3.76 3.87
CA SER A 89 -16.15 -5.01 3.42
C SER A 89 -16.43 -5.93 4.62
N ASP A 90 -17.71 -6.24 4.86
CA ASP A 90 -18.10 -7.20 5.91
C ASP A 90 -17.57 -8.61 5.64
N ALA A 91 -17.45 -9.01 4.38
CA ALA A 91 -16.87 -10.29 4.00
C ALA A 91 -15.36 -10.35 4.32
N ASP A 92 -14.66 -9.21 4.20
CA ASP A 92 -13.25 -9.12 4.60
C ASP A 92 -13.13 -9.11 6.12
N PHE A 93 -13.98 -8.34 6.82
CA PHE A 93 -14.04 -8.34 8.28
C PHE A 93 -14.23 -9.76 8.81
N GLN A 94 -15.24 -10.47 8.29
CA GLN A 94 -15.53 -11.84 8.68
C GLN A 94 -14.35 -12.78 8.38
N PHE A 95 -13.71 -12.68 7.22
CA PHE A 95 -12.56 -13.52 6.90
C PHE A 95 -11.38 -13.28 7.87
N VAL A 96 -11.08 -12.02 8.24
CA VAL A 96 -10.07 -11.69 9.26
C VAL A 96 -10.43 -12.32 10.61
N ARG A 97 -11.70 -12.21 11.04
CA ARG A 97 -12.17 -12.84 12.28
C ARG A 97 -12.00 -14.36 12.24
N GLU A 98 -12.42 -14.99 11.14
CA GLU A 98 -12.37 -16.44 10.97
C GLU A 98 -10.94 -16.99 11.08
N ILE A 99 -9.95 -16.40 10.39
CA ILE A 99 -8.56 -16.89 10.45
C ILE A 99 -7.91 -16.68 11.82
N ILE A 100 -8.30 -15.62 12.56
CA ILE A 100 -7.84 -15.36 13.92
C ILE A 100 -8.47 -16.35 14.90
N GLU A 101 -9.80 -16.50 14.87
CA GLU A 101 -10.56 -17.33 15.81
C GLU A 101 -10.30 -18.83 15.60
N ALA A 102 -10.02 -19.24 14.37
CA ALA A 102 -9.57 -20.60 14.05
C ALA A 102 -8.09 -20.86 14.40
N ASN A 103 -7.35 -19.84 14.85
CA ASN A 103 -5.90 -19.89 15.07
C ASN A 103 -5.14 -20.42 13.83
N ALA A 104 -5.55 -19.95 12.64
CA ALA A 104 -5.01 -20.41 11.37
C ALA A 104 -3.75 -19.67 10.93
N ILE A 105 -3.44 -18.52 11.55
CA ILE A 105 -2.27 -17.70 11.23
C ILE A 105 -1.02 -18.34 11.87
N PRO A 106 -0.03 -18.81 11.08
CA PRO A 106 1.21 -19.33 11.64
C PRO A 106 2.00 -18.28 12.42
N GLU A 107 2.84 -18.72 13.37
CA GLU A 107 3.59 -17.80 14.25
C GLU A 107 4.54 -16.86 13.50
N ASP A 108 5.03 -17.26 12.34
CA ASP A 108 5.95 -16.49 11.52
C ASP A 108 5.26 -15.71 10.37
N VAL A 109 3.93 -15.65 10.36
CA VAL A 109 3.14 -14.91 9.37
C VAL A 109 2.48 -13.71 10.03
N THR A 110 2.67 -12.53 9.45
CA THR A 110 1.99 -11.29 9.81
C THR A 110 0.88 -11.00 8.82
N ILE A 111 -0.35 -10.87 9.30
CA ILE A 111 -1.47 -10.45 8.46
C ILE A 111 -1.42 -8.93 8.26
N GLN A 112 -1.79 -8.46 7.07
CA GLN A 112 -1.92 -7.05 6.74
C GLN A 112 -3.39 -6.71 6.45
N VAL A 113 -3.86 -5.57 6.95
CA VAL A 113 -5.21 -5.07 6.69
C VAL A 113 -5.13 -3.65 6.16
N LEU A 114 -5.85 -3.38 5.07
CA LEU A 114 -5.92 -2.06 4.46
C LEU A 114 -6.98 -1.21 5.16
N VAL A 115 -6.69 0.07 5.36
CA VAL A 115 -7.65 1.04 5.87
C VAL A 115 -7.45 2.43 5.26
N GLN A 116 -8.57 3.12 4.98
CA GLN A 116 -8.54 4.54 4.62
C GLN A 116 -8.25 5.40 5.85
N SER A 117 -7.63 6.56 5.64
CA SER A 117 -7.30 7.54 6.69
C SER A 117 -8.54 8.28 7.24
N ARG A 118 -9.48 7.54 7.84
CA ARG A 118 -10.69 8.04 8.50
C ARG A 118 -10.91 7.33 9.82
N GLU A 119 -11.22 8.10 10.86
CA GLU A 119 -11.29 7.61 12.24
C GLU A 119 -12.22 6.40 12.40
N GLU A 120 -13.43 6.45 11.88
CA GLU A 120 -14.41 5.37 12.00
C GLU A 120 -13.96 4.06 11.32
N LEU A 121 -13.20 4.18 10.22
CA LEU A 121 -12.68 3.04 9.49
C LEU A 121 -11.47 2.43 10.20
N ILE A 122 -10.60 3.28 10.76
CA ILE A 122 -9.46 2.83 11.57
C ILE A 122 -9.97 2.09 12.81
N ASN A 123 -10.96 2.63 13.54
CA ASN A 123 -11.58 1.95 14.68
C ASN A 123 -12.08 0.54 14.30
N ARG A 124 -12.88 0.43 13.23
CA ARG A 124 -13.38 -0.87 12.75
C ARG A 124 -12.27 -1.82 12.31
N THR A 125 -11.17 -1.30 11.78
CA THR A 125 -10.00 -2.12 11.41
C THR A 125 -9.31 -2.70 12.64
N PHE A 126 -9.14 -1.90 13.70
CA PHE A 126 -8.61 -2.39 14.98
C PHE A 126 -9.53 -3.44 15.63
N GLU A 127 -10.84 -3.26 15.56
CA GLU A 127 -11.81 -4.28 16.01
C GLU A 127 -11.61 -5.62 15.27
N SER A 128 -11.33 -5.57 13.96
CA SER A 128 -11.18 -6.79 13.14
C SER A 128 -9.97 -7.62 13.57
N ILE A 129 -8.86 -6.99 13.94
CA ILE A 129 -7.59 -7.67 14.27
C ILE A 129 -7.48 -8.10 15.74
N ALA A 130 -8.45 -7.77 16.59
CA ALA A 130 -8.41 -8.08 18.01
C ALA A 130 -8.20 -9.59 18.25
N GLY A 131 -7.16 -9.94 19.01
CA GLY A 131 -6.76 -11.33 19.26
C GLY A 131 -5.76 -11.91 18.27
N SER A 132 -5.38 -11.18 17.21
CA SER A 132 -4.21 -11.54 16.41
C SER A 132 -2.92 -11.40 17.23
N LYS A 133 -1.93 -12.26 17.01
CA LYS A 133 -0.60 -12.12 17.62
C LYS A 133 0.17 -10.93 17.04
N GLN A 134 0.03 -10.71 15.73
CA GLN A 134 0.74 -9.66 15.01
C GLN A 134 -0.07 -9.20 13.78
N ALA A 135 -0.05 -7.91 13.50
CA ALA A 135 -0.75 -7.34 12.35
C ALA A 135 -0.02 -6.10 11.80
N ILE A 136 -0.07 -5.93 10.48
CA ILE A 136 0.30 -4.69 9.80
C ILE A 136 -0.99 -3.91 9.52
N ILE A 137 -1.09 -2.71 10.08
CA ILE A 137 -2.12 -1.74 9.72
C ILE A 137 -1.58 -0.91 8.56
N HIS A 138 -2.10 -1.16 7.37
CA HIS A 138 -1.76 -0.40 6.17
C HIS A 138 -2.77 0.73 5.98
N PHE A 139 -2.39 1.94 6.35
CA PHE A 139 -3.21 3.12 6.13
C PHE A 139 -2.71 3.94 4.95
N TYR A 140 -3.62 4.57 4.22
CA TYR A 140 -3.27 5.33 3.03
C TYR A 140 -4.21 6.51 2.80
N ASN A 141 -3.74 7.46 2.00
CA ASN A 141 -4.53 8.50 1.38
C ASN A 141 -3.88 8.93 0.06
N SER A 142 -4.68 9.35 -0.91
CA SER A 142 -4.19 9.77 -2.21
C SER A 142 -3.46 11.10 -2.14
N THR A 143 -2.28 11.15 -2.76
CA THR A 143 -1.37 12.30 -2.68
C THR A 143 -1.12 12.99 -4.02
N SER A 144 -1.50 12.39 -5.15
CA SER A 144 -1.19 12.94 -6.48
C SER A 144 -1.77 14.33 -6.73
N THR A 145 -1.05 15.17 -7.49
CA THR A 145 -1.46 16.56 -7.80
C THR A 145 -2.89 16.63 -8.34
N LEU A 146 -3.26 15.69 -9.22
CA LEU A 146 -4.60 15.62 -9.80
C LEU A 146 -5.65 15.36 -8.71
N GLN A 147 -5.46 14.34 -7.88
CA GLN A 147 -6.44 13.99 -6.85
C GLN A 147 -6.57 15.10 -5.79
N ARG A 148 -5.47 15.73 -5.36
CA ARG A 148 -5.53 16.88 -4.45
C ARG A 148 -6.44 17.98 -4.99
N GLN A 149 -6.35 18.29 -6.28
CA GLN A 149 -7.13 19.32 -6.94
C GLN A 149 -8.60 18.95 -7.17
N VAL A 150 -8.88 17.74 -7.68
CA VAL A 150 -10.21 17.40 -8.23
C VAL A 150 -11.03 16.45 -7.35
N VAL A 151 -10.40 15.72 -6.43
CA VAL A 151 -11.08 14.80 -5.51
C VAL A 151 -11.22 15.44 -4.13
N PHE A 152 -10.12 15.94 -3.57
CA PHE A 152 -10.10 16.48 -2.21
C PHE A 152 -10.40 17.98 -2.15
N GLY A 153 -9.97 18.75 -3.17
CA GLY A 153 -10.02 20.21 -3.10
C GLY A 153 -9.14 20.77 -1.98
N MET A 154 -8.04 20.08 -1.66
CA MET A 154 -7.13 20.40 -0.54
C MET A 154 -5.72 20.67 -1.06
N ASP A 155 -4.96 21.47 -0.31
CA ASP A 155 -3.54 21.69 -0.54
C ASP A 155 -2.68 20.57 0.06
N THR A 156 -1.36 20.70 -0.09
CA THR A 156 -0.38 19.74 0.43
C THR A 156 -0.43 19.61 1.95
N LEU A 157 -0.71 20.69 2.68
CA LEU A 157 -0.81 20.67 4.14
C LEU A 157 -2.09 19.94 4.60
N GLY A 158 -3.23 20.18 3.95
CA GLY A 158 -4.48 19.47 4.25
C GLY A 158 -4.36 17.97 4.00
N ILE A 159 -3.72 17.56 2.90
CA ILE A 159 -3.50 16.14 2.57
C ILE A 159 -2.50 15.48 3.52
N MET A 160 -1.47 16.21 3.96
CA MET A 160 -0.54 15.74 4.98
C MET A 160 -1.24 15.56 6.33
N LYS A 161 -2.09 16.51 6.71
CA LYS A 161 -2.88 16.47 7.95
C LYS A 161 -3.77 15.21 8.02
N ILE A 162 -4.38 14.79 6.91
CA ILE A 162 -5.15 13.54 6.84
C ILE A 162 -4.28 12.33 7.22
N ALA A 163 -3.05 12.26 6.68
CA ALA A 163 -2.13 11.15 6.94
C ALA A 163 -1.64 11.15 8.39
N THR A 164 -1.24 12.32 8.92
CA THR A 164 -0.76 12.44 10.31
C THR A 164 -1.87 12.19 11.32
N ASP A 165 -3.09 12.69 11.08
CA ASP A 165 -4.23 12.43 11.96
C ASP A 165 -4.56 10.93 12.01
N ALA A 166 -4.51 10.24 10.86
CA ALA A 166 -4.71 8.79 10.82
C ALA A 166 -3.60 8.03 11.58
N ALA A 167 -2.35 8.47 11.47
CA ALA A 167 -1.24 7.90 12.25
C ALA A 167 -1.45 8.10 13.76
N GLU A 168 -1.88 9.29 14.20
CA GLU A 168 -2.19 9.55 15.62
C GLU A 168 -3.34 8.67 16.13
N ILE A 169 -4.41 8.52 15.34
CA ILE A 169 -5.54 7.64 15.67
C ILE A 169 -5.07 6.19 15.80
N CYS A 170 -4.27 5.72 14.84
CA CYS A 170 -3.70 4.37 14.88
C CYS A 170 -2.90 4.13 16.16
N LYS A 171 -2.02 5.08 16.55
CA LYS A 171 -1.23 5.00 17.79
C LYS A 171 -2.12 4.94 19.02
N ASN A 172 -3.17 5.76 19.08
CA ASN A 172 -4.10 5.78 20.21
C ASN A 172 -4.86 4.45 20.37
N LEU A 173 -5.16 3.78 19.25
CA LEU A 173 -5.91 2.53 19.23
C LEU A 173 -5.07 1.28 19.52
N GLU A 174 -3.73 1.36 19.55
CA GLU A 174 -2.86 0.23 19.97
C GLU A 174 -3.30 -0.33 21.33
N SER A 175 -3.72 0.54 22.25
CA SER A 175 -4.19 0.17 23.60
C SER A 175 -5.46 -0.69 23.60
N THR A 176 -6.22 -0.73 22.50
CA THR A 176 -7.42 -1.56 22.36
C THR A 176 -7.11 -3.02 22.03
N VAL A 177 -5.89 -3.31 21.57
CA VAL A 177 -5.40 -4.63 21.20
C VAL A 177 -4.06 -4.93 21.88
N PRO A 178 -3.99 -4.93 23.23
CA PRO A 178 -2.73 -4.93 23.97
C PRO A 178 -1.86 -6.18 23.77
N ASP A 179 -2.46 -7.28 23.33
CA ASP A 179 -1.77 -8.55 23.07
C ASP A 179 -1.29 -8.70 21.62
N THR A 180 -1.57 -7.71 20.76
CA THR A 180 -1.19 -7.72 19.34
C THR A 180 0.05 -6.86 19.11
N ILE A 181 1.08 -7.43 18.47
CA ILE A 181 2.23 -6.67 17.99
C ILE A 181 1.83 -5.93 16.71
N ILE A 182 1.72 -4.61 16.79
CA ILE A 182 1.33 -3.75 15.67
C ILE A 182 2.57 -3.25 14.91
N ARG A 183 2.54 -3.45 13.60
CA ARG A 183 3.39 -2.78 12.61
C ARG A 183 2.52 -1.87 11.74
N TYR A 184 3.14 -0.87 11.16
CA TYR A 184 2.46 0.08 10.28
C TYR A 184 3.05 0.04 8.88
N GLU A 185 2.18 0.26 7.90
CA GLU A 185 2.52 0.61 6.53
C GLU A 185 1.76 1.88 6.16
N TYR A 186 2.47 2.85 5.59
CA TYR A 186 1.86 4.05 5.04
C TYR A 186 2.14 4.14 3.54
N SER A 187 1.09 4.37 2.75
CA SER A 187 1.26 4.64 1.32
C SER A 187 0.77 6.04 0.93
N PRO A 188 1.63 6.89 0.34
CA PRO A 188 1.19 8.07 -0.38
C PRO A 188 0.54 7.61 -1.70
N GLU A 189 -0.74 7.26 -1.68
CA GLU A 189 -1.42 6.63 -2.82
C GLU A 189 -1.38 7.53 -4.06
N SER A 190 -1.33 6.88 -5.24
CA SER A 190 -1.03 7.52 -6.52
C SER A 190 0.36 8.19 -6.55
N PHE A 191 1.33 7.63 -5.82
CA PHE A 191 2.71 8.12 -5.70
C PHE A 191 3.35 8.57 -7.01
N THR A 192 3.16 7.85 -8.11
CA THR A 192 3.73 8.17 -9.43
C THR A 192 3.19 9.47 -10.03
N GLY A 193 2.06 9.97 -9.54
CA GLY A 193 1.48 11.27 -9.87
C GLY A 193 1.72 12.34 -8.79
N THR A 194 2.60 12.07 -7.82
CA THR A 194 2.92 12.96 -6.70
C THR A 194 4.33 13.51 -6.88
N GLU A 195 4.53 14.78 -6.53
CA GLU A 195 5.85 15.40 -6.50
C GLU A 195 6.75 14.68 -5.49
N LEU A 196 7.94 14.20 -5.89
CA LEU A 196 8.80 13.38 -5.03
C LEU A 196 9.18 14.08 -3.71
N THR A 197 9.37 15.39 -3.75
CA THR A 197 9.64 16.20 -2.55
C THR A 197 8.47 16.14 -1.58
N TYR A 198 7.25 16.28 -2.08
CA TYR A 198 6.05 16.21 -1.27
C TYR A 198 5.77 14.79 -0.77
N ALA A 199 5.98 13.77 -1.60
CA ALA A 199 5.86 12.37 -1.19
C ALA A 199 6.84 12.04 -0.05
N LYS A 200 8.07 12.57 -0.09
CA LYS A 200 9.00 12.48 1.04
C LYS A 200 8.47 13.21 2.27
N GLU A 201 8.06 14.47 2.15
CA GLU A 201 7.59 15.29 3.26
C GLU A 201 6.43 14.63 4.03
N ILE A 202 5.45 14.08 3.32
CA ILE A 202 4.31 13.40 3.96
C ILE A 202 4.72 12.09 4.62
N CYS A 203 5.63 11.32 4.02
CA CYS A 203 6.15 10.09 4.64
C CYS A 203 7.00 10.41 5.89
N ASP A 204 7.81 11.46 5.84
CA ASP A 204 8.59 11.93 7.00
C ASP A 204 7.64 12.35 8.14
N ALA A 205 6.60 13.13 7.84
CA ALA A 205 5.61 13.56 8.84
C ALA A 205 4.86 12.38 9.47
N VAL A 206 4.47 11.38 8.68
CA VAL A 206 3.88 10.13 9.21
C VAL A 206 4.89 9.36 10.07
N THR A 207 6.15 9.30 9.64
CA THR A 207 7.23 8.65 10.41
C THR A 207 7.43 9.33 11.76
N GLU A 208 7.38 10.66 11.84
CA GLU A 208 7.49 11.41 13.10
C GLU A 208 6.36 11.08 14.09
N VAL A 209 5.13 10.87 13.60
CA VAL A 209 3.98 10.50 14.45
C VAL A 209 4.07 9.05 14.92
N ILE A 210 4.43 8.14 14.01
CA ILE A 210 4.53 6.71 14.34
C ILE A 210 5.71 6.42 15.26
N ASP A 211 6.78 7.21 15.16
CA ASP A 211 8.04 7.06 15.90
C ASP A 211 8.61 5.62 15.84
N PRO A 212 8.88 5.08 14.63
CA PRO A 212 9.31 3.70 14.47
C PRO A 212 10.74 3.48 15.00
N GLY A 213 10.95 2.35 15.67
CA GLY A 213 12.25 1.93 16.18
C GLY A 213 13.00 0.98 15.24
N PRO A 214 14.28 0.68 15.52
CA PRO A 214 15.06 -0.29 14.74
C PRO A 214 14.44 -1.69 14.72
N ASP A 215 13.74 -2.06 15.80
CA ASP A 215 13.08 -3.36 16.00
C ASP A 215 11.60 -3.36 15.61
N ASN A 216 10.99 -2.18 15.43
CA ASN A 216 9.60 -2.02 14.95
C ASN A 216 9.53 -0.92 13.89
N LYS A 217 9.78 -1.32 12.64
CA LYS A 217 9.90 -0.40 11.50
C LYS A 217 8.54 -0.10 10.87
N LEU A 218 8.39 1.13 10.40
CA LEU A 218 7.33 1.56 9.48
C LEU A 218 7.71 1.17 8.04
N ILE A 219 6.74 0.63 7.28
CA ILE A 219 6.85 0.40 5.84
C ILE A 219 6.37 1.67 5.11
N ILE A 220 7.13 2.13 4.11
CA ILE A 220 6.84 3.27 3.22
C ILE A 220 6.94 2.82 1.77
#